data_AF-A0A9X4LEJ3-F1
#
_entry.id   AF-A0A9X4LEJ3-F1
#
_cell.length_a   1.000
_cell.length_b   1.000
_cell.length_c   1.000
_cell.angle_alpha   90.00
_cell.angle_beta   90.00
_cell.angle_gamma   90.00
#
_symmetry.space_group_name_H-M   'P 1'
#
loop_
_entity.id
_entity.type
_entity.pdbx_description
1 polymer ?
#
loop_
_entity_poly.entity_id
_entity_poly.type
_entity_poly.pdbx_seq_one_letter_code
_entity_poly.pdbx_strand_id
1 'polypeptide(L)' 'MSDEIVLTAEERRFFWFFPPAPGGVLPPEHVQQSLLAKGLVAKGSDGRCWMTVLGDQVRLGAHPSRTEG' A
#
# COMPACT_ATOMS: atom_id res chain seq x y z
N MET A 1 10.99 -2.19 -18.85
CA MET A 1 11.41 -1.18 -17.86
C MET A 1 10.76 -1.61 -16.57
N SER A 2 11.53 -2.04 -15.57
CA SER A 2 10.95 -2.31 -14.26
C SER A 2 10.65 -0.97 -13.62
N ASP A 3 9.39 -0.52 -13.68
CA ASP A 3 8.95 0.69 -13.00
C ASP A 3 9.17 0.48 -11.50
N GLU A 4 10.24 1.05 -10.97
CA GLU A 4 10.54 1.02 -9.55
C GLU A 4 9.40 1.70 -8.79
N ILE A 5 8.84 1.01 -7.80
CA ILE A 5 7.75 1.55 -7.00
C ILE A 5 8.33 2.52 -5.98
N VAL A 6 8.01 3.80 -6.15
CA VAL A 6 8.40 4.86 -5.20
C VAL A 6 7.30 5.02 -4.16
N LEU A 7 7.64 4.89 -2.89
CA LEU A 7 6.76 5.15 -1.74
C LEU A 7 7.24 6.38 -0.99
N THR A 8 6.32 7.21 -0.50
CA THR A 8 6.68 8.22 0.51
C THR A 8 6.94 7.56 1.87
N ALA A 9 7.63 8.25 2.77
CA ALA A 9 7.80 7.78 4.15
C ALA A 9 6.46 7.51 4.86
N GLU A 10 5.45 8.36 4.61
CA GLU A 10 4.09 8.18 5.15
C GLU A 10 3.41 6.94 4.57
N GLU A 11 3.44 6.78 3.24
CA GLU A 11 2.89 5.60 2.58
C GLU A 11 3.54 4.33 3.11
N ARG A 12 4.88 4.29 3.18
CA ARG A 12 5.63 3.13 3.68
C ARG A 12 5.25 2.78 5.12
N ARG A 13 5.04 3.78 5.97
CA ARG A 13 4.58 3.60 7.35
C ARG A 13 3.18 2.98 7.40
N PHE A 14 2.23 3.51 6.62
CA PHE A 14 0.86 3.04 6.66
C PHE A 14 0.61 1.75 5.88
N PHE A 15 1.50 1.41 4.96
CA PHE A 15 1.39 0.25 4.08
C PHE A 15 1.28 -1.07 4.85
N TRP A 16 1.90 -1.14 6.04
CA TRP A 16 1.84 -2.31 6.92
C TRP A 16 0.46 -2.58 7.54
N PHE A 17 -0.44 -1.59 7.54
CA PHE A 17 -1.78 -1.72 8.12
C PHE A 17 -2.85 -2.17 7.11
N PHE A 18 -2.46 -2.58 5.90
CA PHE A 18 -3.38 -3.20 4.94
C PHE A 18 -3.29 -4.74 4.99
N PRO A 19 -4.45 -5.43 4.96
CA PRO A 19 -5.80 -4.87 5.00
C PRO A 19 -6.20 -4.34 6.40
N PRO A 20 -7.15 -3.40 6.50
CA PRO A 20 -7.60 -2.86 7.78
C PRO A 20 -8.17 -3.94 8.70
N ALA A 21 -7.61 -4.06 9.90
CA ALA A 21 -8.13 -4.95 10.94
C ALA A 21 -9.15 -4.22 11.85
N PRO A 22 -10.14 -4.92 12.42
CA PRO A 22 -11.04 -4.34 13.43
C PRO A 22 -10.24 -3.77 14.61
N GLY A 23 -10.46 -2.48 14.94
CA GLY A 23 -9.72 -1.77 16.00
C GLY A 23 -8.27 -1.42 15.65
N GLY A 24 -7.82 -1.71 14.43
CA GLY A 24 -6.49 -1.34 13.95
C GLY A 24 -6.37 0.12 13.53
N VAL A 25 -5.16 0.51 13.16
CA VAL A 25 -4.90 1.84 12.58
C VAL A 25 -5.55 1.90 11.19
N LEU A 26 -6.42 2.89 10.99
CA LEU A 26 -6.95 3.20 9.67
C LEU A 26 -6.00 4.18 8.96
N PRO A 27 -5.41 3.80 7.81
CA PRO A 27 -4.60 4.71 7.02
C PRO A 27 -5.40 5.95 6.59
N PRO A 28 -4.80 7.15 6.55
CA PRO A 28 -5.44 8.35 6.01
C PRO A 28 -5.97 8.13 4.59
N GLU A 29 -7.07 8.80 4.23
CA GLU A 29 -7.70 8.60 2.92
C GLU A 29 -6.75 8.90 1.75
N HIS A 30 -5.94 9.95 1.84
CA HIS A 30 -4.97 10.29 0.79
C HIS A 30 -3.92 9.20 0.59
N VAL A 31 -3.50 8.53 1.66
CA VAL A 31 -2.58 7.39 1.59
C VAL A 31 -3.26 6.19 0.92
N GLN A 32 -4.51 5.90 1.28
CA GLN A 32 -5.29 4.84 0.64
C GLN A 32 -5.43 5.09 -0.86
N GLN A 33 -5.79 6.32 -1.25
CA GLN A 33 -5.93 6.71 -2.66
C GLN A 33 -4.61 6.63 -3.42
N SER A 34 -3.50 7.07 -2.82
CA SER A 34 -2.17 6.98 -3.46
C SER A 34 -1.73 5.53 -3.67
N LEU A 35 -1.86 4.68 -2.65
CA LEU A 35 -1.52 3.25 -2.76
C LEU A 35 -2.43 2.51 -3.75
N LEU A 36 -3.70 2.92 -3.86
CA LEU A 36 -4.64 2.41 -4.86
C LEU A 36 -4.21 2.82 -6.28
N ALA A 37 -3.83 4.08 -6.48
CA ALA A 37 -3.33 4.58 -7.77
C ALA A 37 -2.03 3.87 -8.21
N LYS A 38 -1.19 3.45 -7.25
CA LYS A 38 0.03 2.66 -7.48
C LYS A 38 -0.23 1.16 -7.67
N GLY A 39 -1.48 0.70 -7.56
CA GLY A 39 -1.85 -0.71 -7.69
C GLY A 39 -1.38 -1.61 -6.55
N LEU A 40 -0.96 -1.04 -5.42
CA LEU A 40 -0.44 -1.78 -4.25
C LEU A 40 -1.56 -2.28 -3.34
N VAL A 41 -2.69 -1.58 -3.37
CA VAL A 41 -3.94 -2.00 -2.76
C VAL A 41 -5.07 -1.91 -3.78
N ALA A 42 -6.15 -2.64 -3.56
CA ALA A 42 -7.35 -2.62 -4.39
C ALA A 42 -8.59 -2.47 -3.52
N LYS A 43 -9.63 -1.77 -4.00
CA LYS A 43 -10.91 -1.73 -3.28
C LYS A 43 -11.60 -3.10 -3.36
N GLY A 44 -11.91 -3.66 -2.20
CA GLY A 44 -12.78 -4.82 -2.04
C GLY A 44 -14.25 -4.47 -2.21
N SER A 45 -15.10 -5.50 -2.28
CA SER A 45 -16.56 -5.34 -2.32
C SER A 45 -17.15 -4.70 -1.07
N ASP A 46 -16.42 -4.73 0.04
CA ASP A 46 -16.74 -4.08 1.30
C ASP A 46 -16.34 -2.59 1.34
N GLY A 47 -15.80 -2.06 0.24
CA GLY A 47 -15.35 -0.68 0.12
C GLY A 47 -13.99 -0.39 0.76
N ARG A 48 -13.37 -1.36 1.44
CA ARG A 48 -12.04 -1.22 2.06
C ARG A 48 -10.94 -1.51 1.06
N CYS A 49 -9.74 -0.99 1.32
CA CYS A 49 -8.57 -1.33 0.52
C CYS A 49 -7.91 -2.62 1.04
N TRP A 50 -7.65 -3.55 0.14
CA TRP A 50 -7.01 -4.85 0.39
C TRP A 50 -5.67 -4.93 -0.34
N MET A 51 -4.71 -5.63 0.26
CA MET A 51 -3.38 -5.82 -0.31
C MET A 51 -3.47 -6.56 -1.65
N THR A 52 -2.83 -6.05 -2.71
CA THR A 52 -2.67 -6.79 -3.98
C THR A 52 -1.47 -7.73 -3.92
N VAL A 53 -1.34 -8.63 -4.90
CA VAL A 53 -0.13 -9.47 -5.02
C VAL A 53 1.13 -8.62 -5.18
N LEU A 54 1.07 -7.56 -5.99
CA LEU A 54 2.18 -6.61 -6.16
C LEU A 54 2.50 -5.90 -4.84
N GLY A 55 1.47 -5.44 -4.14
CA GLY A 55 1.63 -4.80 -2.84
C GLY A 55 2.30 -5.71 -1.82
N ASP A 56 1.90 -6.99 -1.78
CA ASP A 56 2.51 -7.98 -0.89
C ASP A 56 3.98 -8.23 -1.26
N GLN A 57 4.32 -8.33 -2.54
CA GLN A 57 5.72 -8.46 -2.98
C GLN A 57 6.57 -7.23 -2.59
N VAL A 58 6.04 -6.02 -2.73
CA VAL A 58 6.70 -4.78 -2.29
C VAL A 58 6.89 -4.74 -0.76
N ARG A 59 5.89 -5.24 -0.03
CA ARG A 59 5.92 -5.32 1.44
C ARG A 59 7.00 -6.31 1.92
N LEU A 60 7.10 -7.46 1.25
CA LEU A 60 8.07 -8.51 1.54
C LEU A 60 9.47 -8.24 0.98
N GLY A 61 9.65 -7.17 0.21
CA GLY A 61 10.93 -6.87 -0.46
C GLY A 61 11.25 -7.78 -1.64
N ALA A 62 10.25 -8.52 -2.14
CA ALA A 62 10.34 -9.38 -3.32
C ALA A 62 10.15 -8.60 -4.63
N HIS A 63 9.70 -7.35 -4.58
CA HIS A 63 9.65 -6.42 -5.71
C HIS A 63 10.48 -5.17 -5.42
N PRO A 64 11.28 -4.67 -6.39
CA PRO A 64 12.02 -3.42 -6.22
C PRO A 64 11.10 -2.25 -5.85
N SER A 65 11.45 -1.55 -4.78
CA SER A 65 10.81 -0.33 -4.34
C SER A 65 11.80 0.52 -3.55
N ARG A 66 11.61 1.84 -3.56
CA ARG A 66 12.37 2.77 -2.72
C ARG A 66 11.45 3.69 -1.95
N THR A 67 11.93 4.19 -0.81
CA THR A 67 11.22 5.16 -0.01
C THR A 67 11.87 6.53 -0.19
N GLU A 68 11.09 7.51 -0.65
CA GLU A 68 11.49 8.92 -0.67
C GLU A 68 10.96 9.61 0.59
N GLY A 69 11.81 10.44 1.19
CA GLY A 69 11.55 11.21 2.39
C GLY A 69 11.75 12.69 2.14
#